data_AF-F2KN90-F1
#
_entry.id   AF-F2KN90-F1
#
_cell.length_a   1.000
_cell.length_b   1.000
_cell.length_c   1.000
_cell.angle_alpha   90.00
_cell.angle_beta   90.00
_cell.angle_gamma   90.00
#
_symmetry.space_group_name_H-M   'P 1'
#
loop_
_entity.id
_entity.type
_entity.pdbx_description
1 polymer ?
#
loop_
_entity_poly.entity_id
_entity_poly.type
_entity_poly.pdbx_seq_one_letter_code
_entity_poly.pdbx_strand_id
1 'polypeptide(L)'
;MELDLDEIIRVLSSLLALAIFTISAIAYLRERRRKLMLVSAAFFFYALKGFLKASDILIPQKGDIIDVTANLLDFVILLLFFSAMVVKE
;
A
#
# COMPACT_ATOMS: atom_id res chain seq x y z
N MET A 1 20.79 15.08 -9.15
CA MET A 1 20.20 13.78 -8.79
C MET A 1 19.09 13.56 -9.78
N GLU A 2 19.35 12.82 -10.85
CA GLU A 2 18.29 12.40 -11.78
C GLU A 2 17.52 11.29 -11.08
N LEU A 3 16.22 11.49 -10.86
CA LEU A 3 15.36 10.44 -10.32
C LEU A 3 15.18 9.40 -11.41
N ASP A 4 15.45 8.13 -11.08
CA ASP A 4 15.21 7.03 -11.98
C ASP A 4 13.71 6.92 -12.29
N LEU A 5 13.37 6.50 -13.51
CA LEU A 5 11.99 6.40 -13.98
C LEU A 5 11.20 5.41 -13.10
N ASP A 6 11.84 4.34 -12.64
CA ASP A 6 11.29 3.38 -11.69
C ASP A 6 10.93 4.03 -10.35
N GLU A 7 11.75 4.96 -9.89
CA GLU A 7 11.54 5.69 -8.64
C GLU A 7 10.35 6.64 -8.74
N ILE A 8 10.23 7.35 -9.87
CA ILE A 8 9.10 8.23 -10.17
C ILE A 8 7.80 7.43 -10.20
N ILE A 9 7.77 6.31 -10.92
CA ILE A 9 6.60 5.43 -11.02
C ILE A 9 6.22 4.90 -9.63
N ARG A 10 7.20 4.52 -8.81
CA ARG A 10 6.97 4.05 -7.44
C ARG A 10 6.30 5.12 -6.58
N VAL A 11 6.80 6.35 -6.61
CA VAL A 11 6.22 7.47 -5.85
C VAL A 11 4.80 7.77 -6.32
N LEU A 12 4.58 7.86 -7.64
CA LEU A 12 3.25 8.09 -8.21
C LEU A 12 2.26 6.98 -7.84
N SER A 13 2.67 5.73 -7.93
CA SER A 13 1.84 4.58 -7.54
C SER A 13 1.48 4.61 -6.05
N SER A 14 2.41 5.05 -5.21
CA SER A 14 2.19 5.20 -3.77
C SER A 14 1.21 6.31 -3.44
N LEU A 15 1.32 7.45 -4.13
CA LEU A 15 0.37 8.56 -4.01
C LEU A 15 -1.04 8.15 -4.50
N LEU A 16 -1.11 7.44 -5.62
CA LEU A 16 -2.36 6.91 -6.14
C LEU A 16 -3.01 5.96 -5.13
N ALA A 17 -2.23 5.03 -4.55
CA ALA A 17 -2.73 4.12 -3.53
C ALA A 17 -3.24 4.87 -2.29
N LEU A 18 -2.58 5.96 -1.87
CA LEU A 18 -3.02 6.79 -0.76
C LEU A 18 -4.34 7.53 -1.07
N ALA A 19 -4.51 7.99 -2.32
CA ALA A 19 -5.78 8.56 -2.76
C ALA A 19 -6.91 7.52 -2.75
N ILE A 20 -6.68 6.32 -3.27
CA ILE A 20 -7.67 5.23 -3.27
C ILE A 20 -7.97 4.77 -1.85
N PHE A 21 -6.95 4.68 -0.98
CA PHE A 21 -7.13 4.42 0.45
C PHE A 21 -8.10 5.44 1.08
N THR A 22 -7.89 6.72 0.81
CA THR A 22 -8.73 7.80 1.36
C THR A 22 -10.17 7.68 0.87
N ILE A 23 -10.38 7.47 -0.43
CA ILE A 23 -11.72 7.33 -1.02
C ILE A 23 -12.43 6.09 -0.46
N SER A 24 -11.74 4.95 -0.40
CA SER A 24 -12.29 3.69 0.13
C SER A 24 -12.56 3.76 1.64
N ALA A 25 -11.73 4.47 2.41
CA ALA A 25 -11.96 4.72 3.82
C ALA A 25 -13.21 5.57 4.05
N ILE A 26 -13.38 6.65 3.27
CA ILE A 26 -14.59 7.49 3.32
C ILE A 26 -15.84 6.67 2.95
N ALA A 27 -15.75 5.87 1.89
CA ALA A 27 -16.85 4.99 1.48
C ALA A 27 -17.19 3.96 2.58
N TYR A 28 -16.18 3.39 3.24
CA TYR A 28 -16.37 2.50 4.38
C TYR A 28 -17.07 3.20 5.55
N LEU A 29 -16.69 4.44 5.88
CA LEU A 29 -17.35 5.20 6.94
C LEU A 29 -18.83 5.46 6.64
N ARG A 30 -19.17 5.63 5.35
CA ARG A 30 -20.55 5.88 4.89
C ARG A 30 -21.41 4.62 4.86
N GLU A 31 -20.88 3.51 4.32
CA GLU A 31 -21.67 2.29 4.06
C GLU A 31 -21.44 1.17 5.08
N ARG A 32 -20.36 1.23 5.88
CA ARG A 32 -19.92 0.21 6.84
C ARG A 32 -19.77 -1.22 6.29
N ARG A 33 -19.67 -1.37 4.97
CA ARG A 33 -19.41 -2.67 4.33
C ARG A 33 -18.00 -3.17 4.65
N ARG A 34 -17.89 -4.36 5.24
CA ARG A 34 -16.60 -4.97 5.60
C ARG A 34 -15.63 -5.08 4.42
N LYS A 35 -16.16 -5.31 3.22
CA LYS A 35 -15.39 -5.33 1.97
C LYS A 35 -14.59 -4.04 1.74
N LEU A 36 -15.19 -2.87 1.98
CA LEU A 36 -14.53 -1.58 1.77
C LEU A 36 -13.40 -1.34 2.77
N MET A 37 -13.54 -1.83 4.00
CA MET A 37 -12.47 -1.78 5.00
C MET A 37 -11.25 -2.59 4.55
N LEU A 38 -11.46 -3.80 4.02
CA LEU A 38 -10.37 -4.67 3.55
C LEU A 38 -9.65 -4.06 2.34
N VAL A 39 -10.42 -3.52 1.38
CA VAL A 39 -9.87 -2.80 0.22
C VAL A 39 -9.07 -1.58 0.67
N SER A 40 -9.62 -0.79 1.60
CA SER A 40 -8.94 0.38 2.16
C SER A 40 -7.63 -0.02 2.85
N ALA A 41 -7.65 -1.04 3.72
CA ALA A 41 -6.45 -1.57 4.35
C ALA A 41 -5.39 -2.02 3.33
N ALA A 42 -5.79 -2.69 2.24
CA ALA A 42 -4.86 -3.12 1.19
C ALA A 42 -4.14 -1.93 0.53
N PHE A 43 -4.89 -0.88 0.17
CA PHE A 43 -4.32 0.34 -0.42
C PHE A 43 -3.46 1.14 0.58
N PHE A 44 -3.80 1.11 1.87
CA PHE A 44 -2.97 1.68 2.92
C PHE A 44 -1.61 0.98 3.00
N PHE A 45 -1.59 -0.36 3.05
CA PHE A 45 -0.34 -1.13 3.08
C PHE A 45 0.50 -0.95 1.81
N TYR A 46 -0.15 -0.79 0.65
CA TYR A 46 0.54 -0.47 -0.59
C TYR A 46 1.24 0.90 -0.51
N ALA A 47 0.54 1.93 -0.03
CA ALA A 47 1.15 3.24 0.17
C ALA A 47 2.31 3.17 1.18
N LEU A 48 2.12 2.44 2.29
CA LEU A 48 3.15 2.24 3.32
C LEU A 48 4.39 1.54 2.77
N LYS A 49 4.23 0.52 1.91
CA LYS A 49 5.34 -0.13 1.19
C LYS A 49 6.10 0.88 0.33
N GLY A 50 5.37 1.74 -0.37
CA GLY A 50 5.92 2.85 -1.15
C GLY A 50 6.81 3.77 -0.34
N PHE A 51 6.31 4.21 0.82
CA PHE A 51 7.06 5.04 1.76
C PHE A 51 8.29 4.31 2.35
N LEU A 52 8.16 3.03 2.69
CA LEU A 52 9.28 2.21 3.17
C LEU A 52 10.41 2.15 2.13
N LYS A 53 10.06 1.85 0.88
CA LYS A 53 11.03 1.80 -0.23
C LYS A 53 11.63 3.16 -0.58
N ALA A 54 10.88 4.25 -0.39
CA ALA A 54 11.41 5.60 -0.51
C ALA A 54 12.35 5.97 0.67
N SER A 55 12.08 5.44 1.87
CA SER A 55 12.91 5.73 3.06
C SER A 55 14.29 5.08 3.03
N ASP A 56 14.47 4.02 2.23
CA ASP A 56 15.77 3.37 2.02
C ASP A 56 16.82 4.35 1.45
N ILE A 57 16.37 5.33 0.67
CA ILE A 57 17.21 6.42 0.13
C ILE A 57 17.76 7.31 1.26
N LEU A 58 17.00 7.47 2.35
CA LEU A 58 17.38 8.31 3.48
C LEU A 58 18.20 7.55 4.54
N ILE A 59 18.08 6.22 4.62
CA ILE A 59 18.79 5.37 5.60
C ILE A 59 19.32 4.07 4.94
N PRO A 60 20.43 4.15 4.17
CA PRO A 60 20.93 3.02 3.35
C PRO A 60 21.43 1.79 4.14
N GLN A 61 21.61 1.89 5.46
CA GLN A 61 22.14 0.79 6.29
C GLN A 61 21.11 -0.31 6.61
N LYS A 62 19.84 -0.17 6.18
CA LYS A 62 18.75 -1.11 6.52
C LYS A 62 18.12 -1.81 5.30
N GLY A 63 18.73 -1.72 4.11
CA GLY A 63 18.18 -2.22 2.85
C GLY A 63 17.58 -3.63 2.91
N ASP A 64 18.31 -4.60 3.46
CA ASP A 64 17.82 -6.00 3.58
C ASP A 64 16.51 -6.12 4.37
N ILE A 65 16.37 -5.39 5.47
CA ILE A 65 15.16 -5.44 6.31
C ILE A 65 13.99 -4.76 5.60
N ILE A 66 14.27 -3.65 4.91
CA ILE A 66 13.27 -2.91 4.13
C ILE A 66 12.73 -3.77 2.99
N ASP A 67 13.61 -4.51 2.31
CA ASP A 67 13.26 -5.42 1.23
C ASP A 67 12.40 -6.59 1.70
N VAL A 68 12.80 -7.26 2.78
CA VAL A 68 12.02 -8.33 3.40
C VAL A 68 10.64 -7.83 3.84
N THR A 69 10.59 -6.65 4.48
CA THR A 69 9.33 -6.05 4.95
C THR A 69 8.43 -5.65 3.79
N ALA A 70 9.00 -5.09 2.72
CA ALA A 70 8.24 -4.70 1.53
C ALA A 70 7.64 -5.91 0.81
N ASN A 71 8.39 -7.02 0.72
CA ASN A 71 7.88 -8.26 0.15
C ASN A 71 6.79 -8.87 1.04
N LEU A 72 6.95 -8.82 2.36
CA LEU A 72 5.91 -9.26 3.30
C LEU A 72 4.62 -8.45 3.15
N LEU A 73 4.74 -7.13 2.91
CA LEU A 73 3.59 -6.28 2.63
C LEU A 73 2.86 -6.71 1.35
N ASP A 74 3.56 -7.16 0.30
CA ASP A 74 2.88 -7.70 -0.90
C ASP A 74 2.00 -8.90 -0.58
N PHE A 75 2.49 -9.83 0.26
CA PHE A 75 1.68 -10.96 0.72
C PHE A 75 0.44 -10.49 1.48
N VAL A 76 0.59 -9.54 2.40
CA VAL A 76 -0.53 -8.99 3.18
C VAL A 76 -1.55 -8.29 2.27
N ILE A 77 -1.09 -7.49 1.30
CA ILE A 77 -1.94 -6.79 0.34
C ILE A 77 -2.76 -7.78 -0.49
N LEU A 78 -2.13 -8.83 -1.02
CA LEU A 78 -2.81 -9.87 -1.79
C LEU A 78 -3.84 -10.62 -0.93
N LEU A 79 -3.50 -10.97 0.31
CA LEU A 79 -4.42 -11.60 1.25
C LEU A 79 -5.63 -10.71 1.56
N LEU A 80 -5.42 -9.41 1.73
CA LEU A 80 -6.51 -8.45 1.97
C LEU A 80 -7.43 -8.33 0.76
N PHE A 81 -6.89 -8.22 -0.45
CA PHE A 81 -7.71 -8.20 -1.66
C PHE A 81 -8.49 -9.50 -1.86
N PHE A 82 -7.85 -10.64 -1.64
CA PHE A 82 -8.53 -11.93 -1.70
C PHE A 82 -9.64 -12.05 -0.65
N SER A 83 -9.34 -11.66 0.59
CA SER A 83 -10.33 -11.65 1.67
C SER A 83 -11.51 -10.73 1.35
N ALA A 84 -11.25 -9.57 0.74
CA ALA A 84 -12.29 -8.65 0.30
C ALA A 84 -13.22 -9.24 -0.77
N MET A 85 -12.74 -10.20 -1.57
CA MET A 85 -13.57 -10.91 -2.54
C MET A 85 -14.43 -12.00 -1.89
N VAL A 86 -13.91 -12.67 -0.87
CA VAL A 86 -14.59 -13.81 -0.20
C VAL A 86 -15.60 -13.35 0.86
N VAL A 87 -15.35 -12.21 1.51
CA VAL A 87 -16.27 -11.65 2.50
C VAL A 87 -17.61 -11.30 1.84
N LYS A 88 -18.66 -12.01 2.29
CA LYS A 88 -20.04 -11.65 1.97
C LYS A 88 -20.42 -10.36 2.69
N GLU A 89 -21.16 -9.50 1.99
CA GLU A 89 -21.68 -8.24 2.52
C GLU A 89 -22.67 -8.45 3.66
#